data_AF-A0AAV9VFY3-F1
#
_entry.id   AF-A0AAV9VFY3-F1
#
_cell.length_a   1.000
_cell.length_b   1.000
_cell.length_c   1.000
_cell.angle_alpha   90.00
_cell.angle_beta   90.00
_cell.angle_gamma   90.00
#
_symmetry.space_group_name_H-M   'P 1'
#
loop_
_entity.id
_entity.type
_entity.pdbx_description
1 polymer ?
#
loop_
_entity_poly.entity_id
_entity_poly.type
_entity_poly.pdbx_seq_one_letter_code
_entity_poly.pdbx_strand_id
1 'polypeptide(L)' 'MGYSQVGHSDHCGFPASQQGSELTSFINKFLLDQSVTTNVFRTDGNFNFNQANWVDWSVPTLT' A
#
# COMPACT_ATOMS: atom_id res chain seq x y z
N MET A 1 -6.51 -4.09 1.50
CA MET A 1 -5.12 -4.10 2.02
C MET A 1 -4.34 -3.03 1.26
N GLY A 2 -3.41 -2.34 1.91
CA GLY A 2 -2.68 -1.21 1.33
C GLY A 2 -1.16 -1.33 1.51
N TYR A 3 -0.41 -1.12 0.43
CA TYR A 3 1.04 -0.90 0.43
C TYR A 3 1.41 0.06 -0.70
N SER A 4 2.13 1.14 -0.37
CA SER A 4 2.64 2.12 -1.34
C SER A 4 4.04 2.54 -0.93
N GLN A 5 4.99 2.34 -1.82
CA GLN A 5 6.36 2.80 -1.66
C GLN A 5 6.74 3.69 -2.85
N VAL A 6 7.17 4.90 -2.55
CA VAL A 6 7.65 5.88 -3.54
C VAL A 6 8.90 6.55 -2.99
N GLY A 7 9.91 6.74 -3.83
CA GLY A 7 11.11 7.50 -3.48
C GLY A 7 10.80 8.98 -3.21
N HIS A 8 11.42 9.54 -2.19
CA HIS A 8 11.29 10.96 -1.85
C HIS A 8 12.65 11.54 -1.44
N SER A 9 12.84 12.85 -1.61
CA SER A 9 14.14 13.51 -1.42
C SER A 9 14.58 13.63 0.04
N ASP A 10 13.66 13.44 0.98
CA ASP A 10 13.92 13.51 2.42
C ASP A 10 13.34 12.28 3.16
N HIS A 11 13.70 12.17 4.44
CA HIS A 11 13.13 11.19 5.34
C HIS A 11 11.90 11.77 6.05
N CYS A 12 10.84 10.96 6.15
CA CYS A 12 9.54 11.30 6.75
C CYS A 12 8.73 12.43 6.08
N GLY A 13 9.24 13.09 5.04
CA GLY A 13 8.42 13.97 4.21
C GLY A 13 7.41 13.14 3.43
N PHE A 14 6.14 13.53 3.51
CA PHE A 14 5.07 12.81 2.85
C PHE A 14 4.94 13.26 1.39
N PRO A 15 5.11 12.37 0.39
CA PRO A 15 5.07 12.71 -1.03
C PRO A 15 3.61 12.92 -1.49
N ALA A 16 3.07 14.10 -1.20
CA ALA A 16 1.64 14.39 -1.37
C ALA A 16 1.13 14.18 -2.81
N SER A 17 1.93 14.50 -3.83
CA SER A 17 1.53 14.33 -5.23
C SER A 17 1.53 12.87 -5.67
N GLN A 18 2.36 12.00 -5.09
CA GLN A 18 2.46 10.60 -5.46
C GLN A 18 1.61 9.66 -4.59
N GLN A 19 1.42 9.96 -3.30
CA GLN A 19 0.77 9.06 -2.33
C GLN A 19 -0.46 9.67 -1.62
N GLY A 20 -0.75 10.96 -1.83
CA GLY A 20 -1.84 11.65 -1.14
C GLY A 20 -3.22 11.03 -1.37
N SER A 21 -3.58 10.76 -2.62
CA SER A 21 -4.88 10.15 -2.96
C SER A 21 -5.04 8.74 -2.39
N GLU A 22 -3.95 7.98 -2.29
CA GLU A 22 -3.94 6.65 -1.70
C GLU A 22 -4.24 6.72 -0.21
N LEU A 23 -3.53 7.58 0.53
CA LEU A 23 -3.81 7.81 1.95
C LEU A 23 -5.26 8.27 2.17
N THR A 24 -5.70 9.26 1.39
CA THR A 24 -7.07 9.78 1.48
C THR A 24 -8.11 8.70 1.23
N SER A 25 -7.89 7.74 0.33
CA SER A 25 -8.82 6.64 0.10
C SER A 25 -9.04 5.76 1.34
N PHE A 26 -7.99 5.51 2.12
CA PHE A 26 -8.08 4.73 3.36
C PHE A 26 -8.78 5.54 4.46
N ILE A 27 -8.44 6.82 4.61
CA ILE A 27 -9.13 7.73 5.55
C ILE A 27 -10.62 7.78 5.23
N ASN A 28 -10.97 8.03 3.96
CA ASN A 28 -12.35 8.16 3.53
C ASN A 28 -13.14 6.88 3.79
N LYS A 29 -12.57 5.70 3.49
CA LYS A 29 -13.27 4.42 3.69
C LYS A 29 -13.46 4.05 5.16
N PHE A 30 -12.41 4.18 5.96
CA PHE A 30 -12.38 3.58 7.30
C PHE A 30 -12.62 4.57 8.45
N LEU A 31 -12.47 5.87 8.20
CA LEU A 31 -12.68 6.91 9.22
C LEU A 31 -13.87 7.81 8.92
N LEU A 32 -14.33 7.87 7.66
CA LEU A 32 -15.40 8.77 7.22
C LEU A 32 -16.57 8.04 6.53
N ASP A 33 -16.61 6.70 6.63
CA ASP A 33 -17.69 5.85 6.10
C ASP A 33 -18.04 6.08 4.61
N GLN A 34 -17.06 6.48 3.80
CA GLN A 34 -17.27 6.70 2.37
C GLN A 34 -17.09 5.42 1.56
N SER A 35 -17.91 5.27 0.52
CA SER A 35 -17.80 4.16 -0.43
C SER A 35 -16.69 4.40 -1.46
N VAL A 36 -15.44 4.10 -1.06
CA VAL A 36 -14.26 4.19 -1.94
C VAL A 36 -13.43 2.91 -1.91
N THR A 37 -12.64 2.69 -2.97
CA THR A 37 -11.74 1.54 -3.13
C THR A 37 -10.39 1.80 -2.44
N THR A 38 -9.83 0.76 -1.81
CA THR A 38 -8.54 0.81 -1.08
C THR A 38 -7.56 -0.26 -1.57
N ASN A 39 -7.63 -0.61 -2.86
CA ASN A 39 -6.78 -1.61 -3.49
C ASN A 39 -5.48 -0.97 -3.97
N VAL A 40 -4.53 -0.78 -3.04
CA VAL A 40 -3.23 -0.17 -3.32
C VAL A 40 -2.14 -1.16 -2.96
N PHE A 41 -1.34 -1.61 -3.93
CA PHE A 41 -0.17 -2.46 -3.68
C PHE A 41 0.89 -2.20 -4.75
N ARG A 42 1.82 -1.28 -4.48
CA ARG A 42 2.85 -0.88 -5.45
C ARG A 42 4.13 -0.37 -4.81
N THR A 43 5.22 -0.48 -5.57
CA THR A 43 6.51 0.18 -5.33
C THR A 43 7.03 0.78 -6.63
N ASP A 44 7.70 1.93 -6.58
CA ASP A 44 8.46 2.49 -7.71
C ASP A 44 9.90 1.96 -7.77
N GLY A 45 10.33 1.22 -6.73
CA GLY A 45 11.61 0.55 -6.70
C GLY A 45 11.65 -0.66 -7.62
N ASN A 46 12.76 -0.82 -8.33
CA ASN A 46 13.01 -2.00 -9.15
C ASN A 46 13.79 -3.05 -8.34
N PHE A 47 13.06 -3.85 -7.55
CA PHE A 47 13.65 -4.87 -6.67
C PHE A 47 13.46 -6.29 -7.24
N ASN A 48 14.50 -7.11 -7.17
CA ASN A 48 14.38 -8.55 -7.40
C ASN A 48 13.86 -9.23 -6.13
N PHE A 49 12.54 -9.34 -5.99
CA PHE A 49 11.89 -10.01 -4.87
C PHE A 49 11.27 -11.34 -5.32
N ASN A 50 11.81 -12.45 -4.83
CA ASN A 50 11.19 -13.77 -4.98
C ASN A 50 10.44 -14.12 -3.69
N GLN A 51 9.11 -14.02 -3.73
CA GLN A 51 8.24 -14.28 -2.58
C GLN A 51 8.41 -15.70 -2.01
N ALA A 52 8.67 -16.70 -2.85
CA ALA A 52 8.78 -18.10 -2.42
C ALA A 52 10.00 -18.36 -1.53
N ASN A 53 11.00 -17.46 -1.54
CA ASN A 53 12.14 -17.56 -0.63
C ASN A 53 11.80 -17.10 0.80
N TRP A 54 10.64 -16.46 1.00
CA TRP A 54 10.27 -15.80 2.26
C TRP A 54 8.92 -16.23 2.81
N VAL A 55 8.02 -16.71 1.95
CA VAL A 55 6.65 -17.08 2.28
C VAL A 55 6.44 -18.52 1.83
N ASP A 56 6.51 -19.46 2.77
CA ASP A 56 6.37 -20.91 2.55
C ASP A 56 4.98 -21.45 2.93
N TRP A 57 4.07 -20.57 3.36
CA TRP A 57 2.69 -20.92 3.70
C TRP A 57 1.69 -20.49 2.61
N SER A 58 0.56 -21.20 2.55
CA SER A 58 -0.62 -20.78 1.79
C SER A 58 -1.55 -19.93 2.65
N VAL A 59 -2.16 -18.88 2.08
CA VAL A 59 -3.17 -18.08 2.77
C VAL A 59 -4.52 -18.83 2.75
N PRO A 60 -5.05 -19.29 3.89
CA PRO A 60 -6.35 -19.96 3.94
C PRO A 60 -7.50 -18.95 3.82
N THR A 61 -8.67 -19.42 3.37
CA THR A 61 -9.92 -18.69 3.58
C THR A 61 -10.44 -19.02 4.99
N LEU A 62 -10.40 -18.04 5.88
CA LEU A 62 -10.93 -18.18 7.24
C LEU A 62 -12.47 -18.18 7.21
N THR A 63 -13.10 -19.04 8.03
CA THR A 63 -14.55 -19.19 8.18
C THR A 63 -15.04 -18.67 9.52
#